data_AF-I4MV80-F1
#
_entry.id   AF-I4MV80-F1
#
_cell.length_a   1.000
_cell.length_b   1.000
_cell.length_c   1.000
_cell.angle_alpha   90.00
_cell.angle_beta   90.00
_cell.angle_gamma   90.00
#
_symmetry.space_group_name_H-M   'P 1'
#
loop_
_entity.id
_entity.type
_entity.pdbx_description
1 polymer ?
#
loop_
_entity_poly.entity_id
_entity_poly.type
_entity_poly.pdbx_seq_one_letter_code
_entity_poly.pdbx_strand_id
1 'polypeptide(L)'
;MKVLETASDLAPLAANMSCLRNRPFSHDLLVFGEVGLSGEVRPVPSGQERLKEAAKHGFKRAIVAKGNAPKESPAGVQVIGVTRLERALDTLFE
;
A
#
# COMPACT_ATOMS: atom_id res chain seq x y z
N MET A 1 -12.63 17.20 2.72
CA MET A 1 -12.64 15.75 3.03
C MET A 1 -11.43 15.47 3.92
N LYS A 2 -11.60 15.25 5.23
CA LYS A 2 -10.49 14.87 6.11
C LYS A 2 -10.35 13.36 6.04
N VAL A 3 -9.19 12.87 5.61
CA VAL A 3 -8.83 11.46 5.76
C VAL A 3 -8.45 11.28 7.22
N LEU A 4 -9.37 10.78 8.03
CA LEU A 4 -9.21 10.58 9.48
C LEU A 4 -8.65 9.19 9.83
N GLU A 5 -8.20 8.45 8.82
CA GLU A 5 -7.74 7.07 8.98
C GLU A 5 -6.22 6.99 8.82
N THR A 6 -5.54 6.54 9.88
CA THR A 6 -4.09 6.29 9.96
C THR A 6 -3.60 5.29 8.92
N ALA A 7 -4.49 4.43 8.43
CA ALA A 7 -4.21 3.52 7.32
C ALA A 7 -3.71 4.21 6.05
N SER A 8 -3.92 5.52 5.96
CA SER A 8 -3.57 6.32 4.81
C SER A 8 -2.16 6.87 4.85
N ASP A 9 -1.33 6.74 5.90
CA ASP A 9 0.00 7.42 5.96
C ASP A 9 0.91 7.10 4.77
N LEU A 10 0.94 5.84 4.35
CA LEU A 10 1.79 5.39 3.24
C LEU A 10 1.34 5.95 1.89
N ALA A 11 0.04 6.22 1.69
CA ALA A 11 -0.52 6.69 0.43
C ALA A 11 -0.07 8.12 0.00
N PRO A 12 -0.14 9.18 0.83
CA PRO A 12 0.38 10.50 0.51
C PRO A 12 1.91 10.49 0.45
N LEU A 13 2.61 9.64 1.23
CA LEU A 13 4.06 9.46 1.07
C LEU A 13 4.40 8.91 -0.32
N ALA A 14 3.66 7.90 -0.78
CA ALA A 14 3.78 7.41 -2.15
C ALA A 14 3.45 8.52 -3.17
N ALA A 15 2.34 9.23 -3.03
CA ALA A 15 1.98 10.32 -3.93
C ALA A 15 3.08 11.38 -4.05
N ASN A 16 3.68 11.79 -2.92
CA ASN A 16 4.83 12.69 -2.91
C ASN A 16 6.02 12.11 -3.67
N MET A 17 6.31 10.82 -3.51
CA MET A 17 7.40 10.16 -4.25
C MET A 17 7.14 10.10 -5.76
N SER A 18 5.91 9.89 -6.19
CA SER A 18 5.50 9.99 -7.61
C SER A 18 5.78 11.40 -8.16
N CYS A 19 5.38 12.44 -7.42
CA CYS A 19 5.66 13.83 -7.79
C CYS A 19 7.17 14.11 -7.86
N LEU A 20 7.92 13.72 -6.83
CA LEU A 20 9.38 13.94 -6.75
C LEU A 20 10.15 13.24 -7.87
N ARG A 21 9.71 12.04 -8.28
CA ARG A 21 10.33 11.27 -9.37
C ARG A 21 9.73 11.56 -10.74
N ASN A 22 8.72 12.43 -10.82
CA ASN A 22 7.95 12.73 -12.02
C ASN A 22 7.49 11.46 -12.77
N ARG A 23 7.07 10.44 -12.00
CA ARG A 23 6.69 9.13 -12.52
C ARG A 23 5.30 8.75 -12.00
N PRO A 24 4.26 8.73 -12.84
CA PRO A 24 2.91 8.40 -12.41
C PRO A 24 2.80 6.94 -11.98
N PHE A 25 1.87 6.67 -11.07
CA PHE A 25 1.51 5.31 -10.69
C PHE A 25 0.57 4.67 -11.70
N SER A 26 0.58 3.34 -11.75
CA SER A 26 -0.48 2.61 -12.44
C SER A 26 -1.82 2.84 -11.73
N HIS A 27 -2.91 2.92 -12.50
CA HIS A 27 -4.26 3.11 -11.97
C HIS A 27 -4.77 1.90 -11.16
N ASP A 28 -4.13 0.75 -11.30
CA ASP A 28 -4.48 -0.51 -10.63
C ASP A 28 -3.58 -0.83 -9.41
N LEU A 29 -2.85 0.18 -8.90
CA LEU A 29 -2.03 0.10 -7.69
C LEU A 29 -2.81 0.53 -6.45
N LEU A 30 -2.85 -0.35 -5.45
CA LEU A 30 -3.35 -0.06 -4.10
C LEU A 30 -2.16 0.08 -3.13
N VAL A 31 -2.19 1.10 -2.27
CA VAL A 31 -1.18 1.28 -1.22
C VAL A 31 -1.86 1.67 0.08
N PHE A 32 -1.57 0.96 1.17
CA PHE A 32 -2.02 1.35 2.51
C PHE A 32 -1.11 0.80 3.60
N GLY A 33 -1.05 1.51 4.72
CA GLY A 33 -0.16 1.20 5.82
C GLY A 33 0.03 2.42 6.71
N GLU A 34 0.15 2.19 8.00
CA GLU A 34 0.61 3.21 8.95
C GLU A 34 2.12 3.31 8.89
N VAL A 35 2.65 4.53 8.98
CA VAL A 35 4.11 4.75 8.95
C VAL A 35 4.52 5.42 10.25
N GLY A 36 5.35 4.75 11.04
CA GLY A 36 5.93 5.36 12.21
C GLY A 36 7.15 6.21 11.87
N LEU A 37 7.53 7.08 12.80
CA LEU A 37 8.63 8.04 12.60
C LEU A 37 9.99 7.36 12.38
N SER A 38 10.16 6.12 12.85
CA SER A 38 11.40 5.35 12.63
C SER A 38 11.45 4.70 11.24
N GLY A 39 10.39 4.87 10.43
CA GLY A 39 10.23 4.28 9.11
C GLY A 39 9.66 2.87 9.12
N GLU A 40 9.11 2.40 10.23
CA GLU A 40 8.39 1.13 10.29
C GLU A 40 7.01 1.24 9.62
N VAL A 41 6.61 0.19 8.91
CA VAL A 41 5.28 0.09 8.27
C VAL A 41 4.42 -0.87 9.07
N ARG A 42 3.33 -0.36 9.66
CA ARG A 42 2.48 -1.10 10.59
C ARG A 42 1.14 -1.48 9.96
N PRO A 43 0.56 -2.62 10.37
CA PRO A 43 -0.71 -3.07 9.83
C PRO A 43 -1.86 -2.16 10.21
N VAL A 44 -2.84 -2.09 9.32
CA VAL A 44 -4.05 -1.31 9.46
C VAL A 44 -5.25 -2.23 9.76
N PRO A 45 -6.29 -1.72 10.42
CA PRO A 45 -7.53 -2.48 10.62
C PRO A 45 -8.16 -2.92 9.29
N SER A 46 -8.66 -4.15 9.27
CA SER A 46 -9.39 -4.76 8.14
C SER A 46 -8.61 -4.76 6.80
N GLY A 47 -7.27 -4.84 6.83
CA GLY A 47 -6.47 -4.76 5.61
C GLY A 47 -6.67 -5.94 4.64
N GLN A 48 -6.98 -7.14 5.13
CA GLN A 48 -7.27 -8.28 4.24
C GLN A 48 -8.62 -8.11 3.54
N GLU A 49 -9.63 -7.58 4.24
CA GLU A 49 -10.93 -7.25 3.66
C GLU A 49 -10.78 -6.18 2.58
N ARG A 50 -9.95 -5.15 2.80
CA ARG A 50 -9.62 -4.15 1.78
C ARG A 50 -8.97 -4.78 0.55
N LEU A 51 -8.04 -5.70 0.72
CA LEU A 51 -7.39 -6.41 -0.40
C LEU A 51 -8.40 -7.23 -1.21
N LYS A 52 -9.32 -7.94 -0.54
CA LYS A 52 -10.38 -8.70 -1.21
C LYS A 52 -11.31 -7.79 -2.00
N GLU A 53 -11.67 -6.63 -1.45
CA GLU A 53 -12.52 -5.68 -2.14
C GLU A 53 -11.80 -5.04 -3.33
N ALA A 54 -10.54 -4.63 -3.15
CA ALA A 54 -9.71 -4.10 -4.22
C ALA A 54 -9.57 -5.08 -5.40
N ALA A 55 -9.42 -6.38 -5.12
CA ALA A 55 -9.40 -7.41 -6.15
C ALA A 55 -10.66 -7.40 -7.02
N LYS A 56 -11.85 -7.20 -6.42
CA LYS A 56 -13.13 -7.12 -7.16
C LYS A 56 -13.22 -5.86 -8.04
N HIS A 57 -12.58 -4.77 -7.64
CA HIS A 57 -12.54 -3.50 -8.38
C HIS A 57 -11.40 -3.42 -9.40
N GLY A 58 -10.68 -4.53 -9.63
CA GLY A 58 -9.68 -4.63 -10.70
C GLY A 58 -8.30 -4.09 -10.34
N PHE A 59 -8.00 -3.86 -9.06
CA PHE A 59 -6.63 -3.62 -8.62
C PHE A 59 -5.79 -4.87 -8.84
N LYS A 60 -4.60 -4.71 -9.42
CA LYS A 60 -3.72 -5.84 -9.76
C LYS A 60 -2.50 -5.92 -8.87
N ARG A 61 -2.19 -4.84 -8.15
CA ARG A 61 -1.01 -4.75 -7.31
C ARG A 61 -1.32 -4.01 -6.03
N ALA A 62 -0.84 -4.54 -4.91
CA ALA A 62 -1.05 -3.95 -3.60
C ALA A 62 0.26 -3.91 -2.80
N ILE A 63 0.66 -2.72 -2.33
CA ILE A 63 1.77 -2.54 -1.40
C ILE A 63 1.18 -2.27 -0.02
N VAL A 64 1.40 -3.20 0.91
CA VAL A 64 0.74 -3.19 2.22
C VAL A 64 1.71 -3.50 3.34
N ALA A 65 1.38 -3.09 4.55
CA ALA A 65 2.11 -3.57 5.73
C ALA A 65 2.16 -5.10 5.76
N LYS A 66 3.30 -5.68 6.14
CA LYS A 66 3.52 -7.14 6.15
C LYS A 66 2.45 -7.87 6.96
N GLY A 67 1.95 -7.28 8.05
CA GLY A 67 0.87 -7.86 8.87
C GLY A 67 -0.51 -7.89 8.20
N ASN A 68 -0.74 -7.11 7.14
CA ASN A 68 -1.97 -7.19 6.34
C ASN A 68 -1.84 -8.11 5.12
N ALA A 69 -0.63 -8.52 4.76
CA ALA A 69 -0.43 -9.45 3.64
C ALA A 69 -1.00 -10.83 4.00
N PRO A 70 -1.98 -11.36 3.25
CA PRO A 70 -2.52 -12.68 3.52
C PRO A 70 -1.51 -13.77 3.14
N LYS A 71 -1.69 -14.97 3.68
CA LYS A 71 -0.87 -16.15 3.30
C LYS A 71 -1.05 -16.49 1.81
N GLU A 72 -2.28 -16.36 1.33
CA GLU A 72 -2.64 -16.54 -0.07
C GLU A 72 -3.20 -15.21 -0.59
N SER A 73 -2.61 -14.71 -1.68
CA SER A 73 -3.06 -13.46 -2.28
C SER A 73 -4.43 -13.65 -2.96
N PRO A 74 -5.31 -12.64 -2.94
CA PRO A 74 -6.53 -12.67 -3.74
C PRO A 74 -6.19 -12.91 -5.22
N ALA A 75 -7.03 -13.68 -5.91
CA ALA A 75 -6.81 -14.00 -7.32
C ALA A 75 -6.65 -12.73 -8.17
N GLY A 76 -5.59 -12.68 -8.98
CA GLY A 76 -5.30 -11.54 -9.85
C GLY A 76 -4.64 -10.34 -9.17
N VAL A 77 -4.36 -10.40 -7.85
CA VAL A 77 -3.67 -9.33 -7.12
C VAL A 77 -2.30 -9.79 -6.65
N GLN A 78 -1.25 -9.09 -7.09
CA GLN A 78 0.08 -9.23 -6.51
C GLN A 78 0.15 -8.43 -5.20
N VAL A 79 0.21 -9.12 -4.06
CA VAL A 79 0.33 -8.47 -2.75
C VAL A 79 1.80 -8.44 -2.31
N ILE A 80 2.32 -7.25 -2.07
CA ILE A 80 3.68 -6.98 -1.62
C ILE A 80 3.62 -6.48 -0.18
N GLY A 81 3.94 -7.38 0.76
CA GLY A 81 4.00 -7.07 2.18
C GLY A 81 5.35 -6.47 2.58
N VAL A 82 5.35 -5.25 3.13
CA VAL A 82 6.56 -4.51 3.54
C VAL A 82 6.56 -4.21 5.04
N THR A 83 7.74 -4.15 5.64
CA THR A 83 7.95 -3.81 7.07
C THR A 83 8.59 -2.44 7.26
N ARG A 84 9.17 -1.87 6.20
CA ARG A 84 9.97 -0.64 6.20
C ARG A 84 9.57 0.28 5.06
N LEU A 85 9.54 1.57 5.32
CA LEU A 85 9.14 2.60 4.34
C LEU A 85 10.05 2.58 3.11
N GLU A 86 11.36 2.54 3.32
CA GLU A 86 12.38 2.38 2.29
C GLU A 86 12.05 1.26 1.29
N ARG A 87 11.70 0.05 1.77
CA ARG A 87 11.28 -1.03 0.86
C ARG A 87 9.96 -0.71 0.16
N ALA A 88 9.00 -0.09 0.83
CA ALA A 88 7.74 0.32 0.21
C ALA A 88 8.00 1.28 -0.96
N LEU A 89 8.89 2.26 -0.78
CA LEU A 89 9.21 3.26 -1.79
C LEU A 89 9.94 2.66 -3.00
N ASP A 90 10.82 1.70 -2.78
CA ASP A 90 11.51 0.99 -3.87
C ASP A 90 10.50 0.18 -4.71
N THR A 91 9.53 -0.46 -4.06
CA THR A 91 8.50 -1.25 -4.75
C THR A 91 7.55 -0.40 -5.59
N LEU A 92 7.33 0.87 -5.27
CA LEU A 92 6.34 1.72 -5.96
C LEU A 92 6.54 1.78 -7.49
N PHE A 93 7.78 1.62 -7.94
CA PHE A 93 8.20 1.86 -9.32
C PHE A 93 8.85 0.65 -10.00
N GLU A 94 8.95 -0.47 -9.29
CA GLU A 94 9.09 -1.81 -9.90
C GLU A 94 7.82 -2.15 -10.68
#